data_AF-A0A2V7TWP1-F1
#
_entry.id   AF-A0A2V7TWP1-F1
#
_cell.length_a   1.000
_cell.length_b   1.000
_cell.length_c   1.000
_cell.angle_alpha   90.00
_cell.angle_beta   90.00
_cell.angle_gamma   90.00
#
_symmetry.space_group_name_H-M   'P 1'
#
loop_
_entity.id
_entity.type
_entity.pdbx_description
1 polymer ?
#
loop_
_entity_poly.entity_id
_entity_poly.type
_entity_poly.pdbx_seq_one_letter_code
_entity_poly.pdbx_strand_id
1 'polypeptide(L)'
;AKKKKLFVRGCVTHKSASEGFYYQLKGVTPPKKKKGEKKPVKQDPRVIGAEAFDGKVIPEGWQKEILKAGFAIIHDKVLVIDPFSDKSVVVTGSHNLGHKASFDNDENLIIIEGNKKLAVAYATHVLDVYDHFVWRYTVKRLGLQGANQSLSSTPDGWLDKYFDAQGQIKIAQLRFWMQATA
;
A
#
# COMPACT_ATOMS: atom_id res chain seq x y z
N ALA A 1 24.05 -4.76 -11.20
CA ALA A 1 23.06 -3.67 -11.27
C ALA A 1 22.82 -3.10 -9.88
N LYS A 2 23.14 -1.82 -9.64
CA LYS A 2 22.84 -1.14 -8.37
C LYS A 2 21.35 -1.32 -8.09
N LYS A 3 20.97 -1.85 -6.92
CA LYS A 3 19.56 -2.00 -6.51
C LYS A 3 18.87 -0.64 -6.68
N LYS A 4 18.13 -0.45 -7.79
CA LYS A 4 17.19 0.67 -7.91
C LYS A 4 16.35 0.61 -6.64
N LYS A 5 16.24 1.73 -5.93
CA LYS A 5 15.51 1.78 -4.65
C LYS A 5 14.07 1.35 -4.92
N LEU A 6 13.74 0.08 -4.65
CA LEU A 6 12.43 -0.47 -4.98
C LEU A 6 11.37 0.28 -4.19
N PHE A 7 10.40 0.83 -4.90
CA PHE A 7 9.21 1.40 -4.32
C PHE A 7 8.11 0.34 -4.31
N VAL A 8 7.58 0.05 -3.12
CA VAL A 8 6.47 -0.89 -2.94
C VAL A 8 5.40 -0.19 -2.13
N ARG A 9 4.15 -0.29 -2.60
CA ARG A 9 2.94 0.16 -1.92
C ARG A 9 1.82 -0.83 -2.19
N GLY A 10 0.95 -1.02 -1.21
CA GLY A 10 -0.22 -1.88 -1.40
C GLY A 10 -1.09 -1.96 -0.16
N CYS A 11 -2.33 -2.38 -0.38
CA CYS A 11 -3.27 -2.67 0.69
C CYS A 11 -3.81 -4.08 0.57
N VAL A 12 -4.13 -4.67 1.72
CA VAL A 12 -4.75 -6.00 1.81
C VAL A 12 -5.97 -5.95 2.73
N THR A 13 -6.95 -6.80 2.48
CA THR A 13 -8.17 -6.84 3.31
C THR A 13 -7.86 -7.20 4.77
N HIS A 14 -7.00 -8.19 5.02
CA HIS A 14 -6.73 -8.69 6.37
C HIS A 14 -5.30 -8.40 6.82
N LYS A 15 -5.13 -7.92 8.06
CA LYS A 15 -3.82 -7.55 8.62
C LYS A 15 -2.81 -8.70 8.60
N SER A 16 -3.24 -9.93 8.85
CA SER A 16 -2.34 -11.09 8.79
C SER A 16 -1.69 -11.30 7.42
N ALA A 17 -2.35 -10.88 6.32
CA ALA A 17 -1.75 -10.93 4.99
C ALA A 17 -0.62 -9.89 4.85
N SER A 18 -0.77 -8.71 5.43
CA SER A 18 0.27 -7.68 5.44
C SER A 18 1.42 -7.99 6.41
N GLU A 19 1.14 -8.67 7.52
CA GLU A 19 2.16 -9.18 8.44
C GLU A 19 3.01 -10.28 7.77
N GLY A 20 2.45 -10.98 6.77
CA GLY A 20 3.14 -11.96 5.94
C GLY A 20 3.89 -11.37 4.74
N PHE A 21 3.96 -10.05 4.59
CA PHE A 21 4.68 -9.42 3.49
C PHE A 21 6.20 -9.47 3.72
N TYR A 22 6.92 -10.26 2.90
CA TYR A 22 8.38 -10.38 2.95
C TYR A 22 9.01 -9.91 1.64
N TYR A 23 9.92 -8.93 1.71
CA TYR A 23 10.67 -8.40 0.56
C TYR A 23 11.67 -9.39 -0.04
N GLN A 24 12.05 -10.43 0.72
CA GLN A 24 12.99 -11.46 0.30
C GLN A 24 12.21 -12.66 -0.26
N LEU A 25 11.91 -12.68 -1.56
CA LEU A 25 11.32 -13.85 -2.19
C LEU A 25 12.41 -14.84 -2.65
N LYS A 26 12.54 -15.96 -1.91
CA LYS A 26 12.82 -17.29 -2.46
C LYS A 26 11.85 -18.27 -1.81
N GLY A 27 10.88 -18.76 -2.57
CA GLY A 27 9.96 -19.82 -2.15
C GLY A 27 8.75 -19.31 -1.37
N VAL A 28 7.57 -19.73 -1.82
CA VAL A 28 6.18 -19.41 -1.43
C VAL A 28 5.79 -19.60 0.05
N THR A 29 6.74 -19.75 0.98
CA THR A 29 6.45 -20.01 2.39
C THR A 29 7.00 -18.88 3.25
N PRO A 30 6.14 -18.17 4.00
CA PRO A 30 6.58 -17.29 5.07
C PRO A 30 7.60 -18.03 5.96
N PRO A 31 8.74 -17.42 6.35
CA PRO A 31 9.68 -18.06 7.25
C PRO A 31 8.93 -18.52 8.51
N LYS A 32 9.09 -19.79 8.89
CA LYS A 32 8.48 -20.34 10.10
C LYS A 32 8.84 -19.43 11.27
N LYS A 33 7.85 -19.01 12.06
CA LYS A 33 8.08 -18.27 13.31
C LYS A 33 9.16 -19.01 14.11
N LYS A 34 10.21 -18.30 14.55
CA LYS A 34 11.22 -18.93 15.40
C LYS A 34 10.53 -19.45 16.66
N LYS A 35 10.77 -20.71 17.03
CA LYS A 35 10.17 -21.35 18.20
C LYS A 35 10.51 -20.51 19.44
N GLY A 36 9.48 -19.99 20.12
CA GLY A 36 9.62 -19.11 21.29
C GLY A 36 9.49 -17.60 21.02
N GLU A 37 9.45 -17.17 19.75
CA GLU A 37 9.25 -15.76 19.40
C GLU A 37 7.76 -15.39 19.47
N LYS A 38 7.35 -14.81 20.59
CA LYS A 38 5.96 -14.34 20.83
C LYS A 38 5.65 -12.98 20.19
N LYS A 39 6.64 -12.30 19.60
CA LYS A 39 6.44 -10.97 19.01
C LYS A 39 5.64 -11.11 17.71
N PRO A 40 4.50 -10.42 17.56
CA PRO A 40 3.79 -10.34 16.29
C PRO A 40 4.74 -9.82 15.22
N VAL A 41 4.69 -10.39 14.01
CA VAL A 41 5.40 -9.80 12.87
C VAL A 41 4.76 -8.43 12.66
N LYS A 42 5.55 -7.36 12.81
CA LYS A 42 5.02 -6.01 12.61
C LYS A 42 4.73 -5.85 11.12
N GLN A 43 3.49 -5.48 10.81
CA GLN A 43 3.08 -5.04 9.49
C GLN A 43 4.08 -4.04 8.90
N ASP A 44 4.49 -4.28 7.66
CA ASP A 44 5.35 -3.37 6.93
C ASP A 44 4.54 -2.10 6.57
N PRO A 45 4.98 -0.88 6.92
CA PRO A 45 4.22 0.33 6.61
C PRO A 45 4.03 0.55 5.09
N ARG A 46 4.78 -0.15 4.24
CA ARG A 46 4.63 -0.12 2.78
C ARG A 46 3.45 -0.96 2.29
N VAL A 47 3.03 -1.97 3.05
CA VAL A 47 1.87 -2.81 2.71
C VAL A 47 0.99 -2.93 3.94
N ILE A 48 -0.14 -2.25 3.92
CA ILE A 48 -1.01 -2.17 5.09
C ILE A 48 -2.30 -2.96 4.90
N GLY A 49 -2.89 -3.35 6.01
CA GLY A 49 -4.22 -3.93 6.08
C GLY A 49 -5.24 -2.80 6.12
N ALA A 50 -6.45 -3.09 5.65
CA ALA A 50 -7.56 -2.17 5.79
C ALA A 50 -7.79 -1.80 7.27
N GLU A 51 -8.11 -0.53 7.51
CA GLU A 51 -8.38 0.05 8.82
C GLU A 51 -9.65 0.90 8.75
N ALA A 52 -10.29 1.11 9.90
CA ALA A 52 -11.48 1.93 10.06
C ALA A 52 -11.42 2.68 11.40
N PHE A 53 -12.16 3.78 11.48
CA PHE A 53 -12.42 4.46 12.76
C PHE A 53 -13.40 3.65 13.62
N ASP A 54 -12.84 2.86 14.55
CA ASP A 54 -13.56 1.88 15.37
C ASP A 54 -14.30 2.46 16.59
N GLY A 55 -14.18 3.77 16.83
CA GLY A 55 -14.74 4.46 17.98
C GLY A 55 -13.75 4.78 19.10
N LYS A 56 -12.50 4.30 19.03
CA LYS A 56 -11.48 4.64 20.05
C LYS A 56 -10.87 6.02 19.84
N VAL A 57 -10.55 6.34 18.59
CA VAL A 57 -10.05 7.65 18.17
C VAL A 57 -10.74 7.98 16.85
N ILE A 58 -11.55 9.03 16.86
CA ILE A 58 -12.24 9.55 15.67
C ILE A 58 -11.81 11.02 15.52
N PRO A 59 -11.18 11.40 14.39
CA PRO A 59 -10.89 12.80 14.11
C PRO A 59 -12.15 13.66 14.06
N GLU A 60 -12.03 14.94 14.39
CA GLU A 60 -13.15 15.89 14.24
C GLU A 60 -13.68 15.89 12.79
N GLY A 61 -15.01 15.93 12.63
CA GLY A 61 -15.68 15.85 11.34
C GLY A 61 -15.83 14.43 10.77
N TRP A 62 -15.23 13.41 11.40
CA TRP A 62 -15.38 12.02 11.00
C TRP A 62 -16.37 11.27 11.89
N GLN A 63 -16.88 10.15 11.39
CA GLN A 63 -17.82 9.29 12.09
C GLN A 63 -17.19 7.92 12.34
N LYS A 64 -17.81 7.15 13.23
CA LYS A 64 -17.48 5.73 13.41
C LYS A 64 -17.74 4.99 12.09
N GLU A 65 -16.75 4.23 11.65
CA GLU A 65 -16.79 3.48 10.40
C GLU A 65 -17.03 2.00 10.65
N ILE A 66 -17.72 1.35 9.71
CA ILE A 66 -17.83 -0.11 9.66
C ILE A 66 -16.78 -0.60 8.69
N LEU A 67 -15.78 -1.32 9.21
CA LEU A 67 -14.70 -1.85 8.37
C LEU A 67 -15.20 -2.92 7.39
N LYS A 68 -16.28 -3.62 7.73
CA LYS A 68 -16.76 -4.80 7.01
C LYS A 68 -18.29 -4.84 6.98
N ALA A 69 -18.86 -4.77 5.78
CA ALA A 69 -20.25 -5.13 5.49
C ALA A 69 -20.25 -6.26 4.45
N GLY A 70 -20.25 -7.52 4.91
CA GLY A 70 -19.99 -8.69 4.05
C GLY A 70 -18.52 -9.12 4.04
N PHE A 71 -18.08 -10.07 3.21
CA PHE A 71 -16.76 -10.72 3.39
C PHE A 71 -15.54 -9.92 2.89
N ALA A 72 -15.74 -8.94 2.01
CA ALA A 72 -14.66 -8.20 1.37
C ALA A 72 -14.58 -6.75 1.88
N ILE A 73 -13.36 -6.26 2.09
CA ILE A 73 -13.08 -4.85 2.38
C ILE A 73 -12.43 -4.20 1.16
N ILE A 74 -11.34 -4.83 0.68
CA ILE A 74 -10.70 -4.53 -0.59
C ILE A 74 -10.93 -5.73 -1.49
N HIS A 75 -11.71 -5.54 -2.55
CA HIS A 75 -12.06 -6.63 -3.48
C HIS A 75 -11.30 -6.57 -4.79
N ASP A 76 -10.38 -5.62 -4.93
CA ASP A 76 -9.48 -5.57 -6.08
C ASP A 76 -8.46 -6.70 -6.01
N LYS A 77 -8.21 -7.33 -7.15
CA LYS A 77 -7.10 -8.25 -7.34
C LYS A 77 -6.20 -7.65 -8.40
N VAL A 78 -5.27 -6.80 -7.97
CA VAL A 78 -4.44 -6.00 -8.86
C VAL A 78 -2.99 -6.00 -8.40
N LEU A 79 -2.06 -6.06 -9.37
CA LEU A 79 -0.64 -5.82 -9.17
C LEU A 79 -0.13 -4.99 -10.35
N VAL A 80 0.65 -3.96 -10.04
CA VAL A 80 1.27 -3.09 -11.05
C VAL A 80 2.77 -3.06 -10.84
N ILE A 81 3.53 -3.26 -11.92
CA ILE A 81 4.99 -3.24 -11.92
C ILE A 81 5.46 -2.16 -12.89
N ASP A 82 6.37 -1.30 -12.42
CA ASP A 82 7.05 -0.26 -13.18
C ASP A 82 6.10 0.56 -14.11
N PRO A 83 5.07 1.24 -13.54
CA PRO A 83 3.98 1.82 -14.34
C PRO A 83 4.39 2.92 -15.32
N PHE A 84 5.57 3.51 -15.15
CA PHE A 84 6.10 4.55 -16.03
C PHE A 84 7.06 4.02 -17.11
N SER A 85 7.35 2.71 -17.10
CA SER A 85 8.24 2.03 -18.04
C SER A 85 7.49 1.52 -19.27
N ASP A 86 8.16 1.43 -20.43
CA ASP A 86 7.63 0.74 -21.61
C ASP A 86 7.50 -0.78 -21.41
N LYS A 87 8.11 -1.30 -20.33
CA LYS A 87 7.96 -2.69 -19.87
C LYS A 87 7.03 -2.80 -18.66
N SER A 88 6.07 -1.88 -18.52
CA SER A 88 5.09 -1.91 -17.44
C SER A 88 4.27 -3.19 -17.47
N VAL A 89 3.88 -3.69 -16.30
CA VAL A 89 3.01 -4.87 -16.19
C VAL A 89 1.81 -4.55 -15.30
N VAL A 90 0.62 -4.91 -15.77
CA VAL A 90 -0.61 -4.94 -14.96
C VAL A 90 -1.08 -6.37 -14.88
N VAL A 91 -1.31 -6.86 -13.67
CA VAL A 91 -1.93 -8.15 -13.42
C VAL A 91 -3.27 -7.92 -12.74
N THR A 92 -4.33 -8.51 -13.27
CA THR A 92 -5.68 -8.42 -12.69
C THR A 92 -6.54 -9.64 -13.04
N GLY A 93 -7.79 -9.69 -12.59
CA GLY A 93 -8.72 -10.79 -12.81
C GLY A 93 -9.55 -11.10 -11.57
N SER A 94 -10.06 -12.33 -11.47
CA SER A 94 -10.77 -12.80 -10.27
C SER A 94 -9.81 -13.37 -9.21
N HIS A 95 -8.60 -13.76 -9.61
CA HIS A 95 -7.63 -14.47 -8.78
C HIS A 95 -7.12 -13.65 -7.57
N ASN A 96 -7.47 -14.08 -6.36
CA ASN A 96 -7.13 -13.42 -5.07
C ASN A 96 -5.64 -13.45 -4.67
N LEU A 97 -4.74 -13.88 -5.55
CA LEU A 97 -3.28 -13.96 -5.35
C LEU A 97 -2.86 -14.80 -4.12
N GLY A 98 -3.66 -15.82 -3.79
CA GLY A 98 -3.41 -16.76 -2.70
C GLY A 98 -3.46 -18.21 -3.16
N HIS A 99 -2.97 -19.12 -2.33
CA HIS A 99 -2.81 -20.55 -2.67
C HIS A 99 -4.09 -21.20 -3.22
N LYS A 100 -5.26 -20.96 -2.61
CA LYS A 100 -6.53 -21.53 -3.10
C LYS A 100 -6.88 -21.05 -4.51
N ALA A 101 -6.66 -19.77 -4.81
CA ALA A 101 -6.91 -19.23 -6.14
C ALA A 101 -5.98 -19.84 -7.19
N SER A 102 -4.76 -20.23 -6.80
CA SER A 102 -3.78 -20.82 -7.71
C SER A 102 -3.88 -22.34 -7.88
N PHE A 103 -4.50 -23.03 -6.92
CA PHE A 103 -4.51 -24.50 -6.87
C PHE A 103 -5.90 -25.12 -7.06
N ASP A 104 -6.96 -24.46 -6.61
CA ASP A 104 -8.27 -25.11 -6.39
C ASP A 104 -9.44 -24.37 -7.05
N ASN A 105 -9.47 -23.04 -6.95
CA ASN A 105 -10.58 -22.27 -7.50
C ASN A 105 -10.48 -22.16 -9.03
N ASP A 106 -11.64 -22.08 -9.68
CA ASP A 106 -11.75 -21.65 -11.07
C ASP A 106 -11.67 -20.11 -11.13
N GLU A 107 -10.49 -19.59 -11.46
CA GLU A 107 -10.17 -18.17 -11.46
C GLU A 107 -9.52 -17.76 -12.77
N ASN A 108 -9.72 -16.52 -13.19
CA ASN A 108 -8.95 -15.93 -14.27
C ASN A 108 -7.84 -15.01 -13.74
N LEU A 109 -6.70 -15.03 -14.43
CA LEU A 109 -5.57 -14.14 -14.22
C LEU A 109 -5.13 -13.57 -15.57
N ILE A 110 -5.24 -12.27 -15.73
CA ILE A 110 -4.88 -11.53 -16.93
C ILE A 110 -3.59 -10.77 -16.63
N ILE A 111 -2.59 -10.93 -17.51
CA ILE A 111 -1.32 -10.22 -17.45
C ILE A 111 -1.19 -9.37 -18.71
N ILE A 112 -1.09 -8.06 -18.53
CA ILE A 112 -1.00 -7.08 -19.61
C ILE A 112 0.36 -6.39 -19.51
N GLU A 113 1.18 -6.56 -20.55
CA GLU A 113 2.53 -6.03 -20.61
C GLU A 113 2.62 -4.87 -21.61
N GLY A 114 3.48 -3.89 -21.32
CA GLY A 114 3.80 -2.76 -22.20
C GLY A 114 2.72 -1.71 -22.38
N ASN A 115 1.53 -1.87 -21.77
CA ASN A 115 0.49 -0.84 -21.81
C ASN A 115 0.69 0.21 -20.69
N LYS A 116 1.56 1.19 -20.95
CA LYS A 116 1.91 2.25 -20.00
C LYS A 116 0.70 3.05 -19.51
N LYS A 117 -0.25 3.39 -20.41
CA LYS A 117 -1.46 4.17 -20.03
C LYS A 117 -2.32 3.41 -19.01
N LEU A 118 -2.53 2.12 -19.25
CA LEU A 118 -3.25 1.24 -18.33
C LEU A 118 -2.51 1.11 -16.99
N ALA A 119 -1.18 0.91 -17.05
CA ALA A 119 -0.37 0.75 -15.86
C ALA A 119 -0.38 2.00 -14.97
N VAL A 120 -0.30 3.20 -15.55
CA VAL A 120 -0.44 4.46 -14.80
C VAL A 120 -1.81 4.57 -14.15
N ALA A 121 -2.90 4.27 -14.87
CA ALA A 121 -4.24 4.33 -14.32
C ALA A 121 -4.42 3.37 -13.12
N TYR A 122 -3.96 2.13 -13.25
CA TYR A 122 -3.99 1.17 -12.15
C TYR A 122 -3.07 1.56 -11.00
N ALA A 123 -1.90 2.14 -11.25
CA ALA A 123 -1.01 2.63 -10.19
C ALA A 123 -1.64 3.77 -9.39
N THR A 124 -2.33 4.69 -10.05
CA THR A 124 -3.11 5.74 -9.39
C THR A 124 -4.20 5.15 -8.51
N HIS A 125 -4.98 4.20 -9.03
CA HIS A 125 -6.02 3.52 -8.26
C HIS A 125 -5.47 2.77 -7.03
N VAL A 126 -4.37 2.01 -7.21
CA VAL A 126 -3.70 1.31 -6.10
C VAL A 126 -3.26 2.29 -5.01
N LEU A 127 -2.73 3.45 -5.39
CA LEU A 127 -2.26 4.44 -4.43
C LEU A 127 -3.39 5.22 -3.77
N ASP A 128 -4.52 5.46 -4.45
CA ASP A 128 -5.73 6.01 -3.83
C ASP A 128 -6.25 5.10 -2.70
N VAL A 129 -6.41 3.80 -2.99
CA VAL A 129 -6.80 2.81 -1.99
C VAL A 129 -5.75 2.70 -0.88
N TYR A 130 -4.46 2.82 -1.21
CA TYR A 130 -3.39 2.82 -0.22
C TYR A 130 -3.44 4.01 0.73
N ASP A 131 -3.49 5.22 0.20
CA ASP A 131 -3.50 6.46 0.97
C ASP A 131 -4.78 6.54 1.83
N HIS A 132 -5.91 6.07 1.32
CA HIS A 132 -7.17 5.92 2.07
C HIS A 132 -6.98 5.15 3.38
N PHE A 133 -6.32 3.99 3.34
CA PHE A 133 -6.11 3.18 4.55
C PHE A 133 -4.89 3.60 5.38
N VAL A 134 -3.85 4.19 4.77
CA VAL A 134 -2.66 4.64 5.49
C VAL A 134 -2.97 5.75 6.45
N TRP A 135 -3.85 6.66 6.06
CA TRP A 135 -4.25 7.73 6.94
C TRP A 135 -4.95 7.18 8.20
N ARG A 136 -5.90 6.26 8.03
CA ARG A 136 -6.57 5.56 9.14
C ARG A 136 -5.60 4.79 10.03
N TYR A 137 -4.67 4.06 9.42
CA TYR A 137 -3.58 3.39 10.12
C TYR A 137 -2.72 4.36 10.94
N THR A 138 -2.43 5.54 10.39
CA THR A 138 -1.63 6.58 11.04
C THR A 138 -2.36 7.17 12.25
N VAL A 139 -3.64 7.51 12.12
CA VAL A 139 -4.49 7.99 13.24
C VAL A 139 -4.56 6.95 14.35
N LYS A 140 -4.77 5.68 13.99
CA LYS A 140 -4.82 4.58 14.98
C LYS A 140 -3.53 4.42 15.77
N ARG A 141 -2.38 4.75 15.15
CA ARG A 141 -1.06 4.64 15.77
C ARG A 141 -0.64 5.88 16.55
N LEU A 142 -0.98 7.06 16.08
CA LEU A 142 -0.48 8.34 16.60
C LEU A 142 -1.58 9.17 17.30
N GLY A 143 -2.81 8.64 17.36
CA GLY A 143 -3.97 9.39 17.86
C GLY A 143 -4.33 10.57 16.96
N LEU A 144 -4.94 11.59 17.55
CA LEU A 144 -5.36 12.82 16.84
C LEU A 144 -4.18 13.58 16.22
N GLN A 145 -2.95 13.41 16.72
CA GLN A 145 -1.76 13.99 16.08
C GLN A 145 -1.54 13.43 14.67
N GLY A 146 -1.87 12.15 14.45
CA GLY A 146 -1.81 11.53 13.11
C GLY A 146 -2.96 11.94 12.19
N ALA A 147 -4.01 12.55 12.74
CA ALA A 147 -5.18 12.99 11.97
C ALA A 147 -4.99 14.35 11.31
N ASN A 148 -4.03 15.15 11.78
CA ASN A 148 -3.80 16.47 11.23
C ASN A 148 -3.18 16.39 9.83
N GLN A 149 -4.03 16.60 8.81
CA GLN A 149 -3.65 16.69 7.40
C GLN A 149 -3.59 18.13 6.90
N SER A 150 -3.73 19.11 7.79
CA SER A 150 -3.70 20.53 7.40
C SER A 150 -2.33 20.89 6.86
N LEU A 151 -2.31 21.68 5.79
CA LEU A 151 -1.09 22.34 5.36
C LEU A 151 -0.66 23.34 6.42
N SER A 152 0.66 23.50 6.59
CA SER A 152 1.21 24.59 7.39
C SER A 152 0.80 25.92 6.76
N SER A 153 0.53 26.92 7.60
CA SER A 153 0.28 28.30 7.15
C SER A 153 1.54 28.96 6.57
N THR A 154 2.72 28.40 6.86
CA THR A 154 4.00 28.83 6.27
C THR A 154 4.48 27.82 5.23
N PRO A 155 5.06 28.29 4.09
CA PRO A 155 5.60 27.41 3.06
C PRO A 155 6.58 26.34 3.60
N ASP A 156 7.58 26.76 4.38
CA ASP A 156 8.61 25.86 4.90
C ASP A 156 8.01 24.75 5.77
N GLY A 157 7.02 25.08 6.60
CA GLY A 157 6.38 24.10 7.50
C GLY A 157 5.64 22.96 6.79
N TRP A 158 5.28 23.12 5.50
CA TRP A 158 4.74 22.01 4.71
C TRP A 158 5.73 21.47 3.67
N LEU A 159 6.57 22.32 3.06
CA LEU A 159 7.57 21.92 2.06
C LEU A 159 8.68 21.03 2.65
N ASP A 160 9.12 21.30 3.88
CA ASP A 160 10.18 20.54 4.56
C ASP A 160 9.84 19.05 4.75
N LYS A 161 8.54 18.70 4.68
CA LYS A 161 8.10 17.30 4.70
C LYS A 161 8.50 16.57 3.42
N TYR A 162 8.55 17.27 2.29
CA TYR A 162 8.73 16.71 0.95
C TYR A 162 10.14 16.91 0.39
N PHE A 163 10.79 18.03 0.71
CA PHE A 163 12.09 18.42 0.17
C PHE A 163 13.11 18.67 1.29
N ASP A 164 14.39 18.42 1.01
CA ASP A 164 15.48 18.88 1.89
C ASP A 164 15.90 20.31 1.54
N ALA A 165 16.84 20.85 2.32
CA ALA A 165 17.36 22.21 2.12
C ALA A 165 18.05 22.42 0.75
N GLN A 166 18.36 21.34 0.03
CA GLN A 166 18.93 21.36 -1.32
C GLN A 166 17.87 21.13 -2.41
N GLY A 167 16.58 21.13 -2.05
CA GLY A 167 15.46 20.91 -2.96
C GLY A 167 15.30 19.46 -3.43
N GLN A 168 15.98 18.49 -2.79
CA GLN A 168 15.87 17.09 -3.17
C GLN A 168 14.67 16.41 -2.49
N ILE A 169 13.98 15.55 -3.24
CA ILE A 169 12.79 14.86 -2.74
C ILE A 169 13.15 13.86 -1.62
N LYS A 170 12.60 14.06 -0.42
CA LYS A 170 12.75 13.18 0.75
C LYS A 170 11.81 11.98 0.70
N ILE A 171 10.58 12.17 0.21
CA ILE A 171 9.52 11.16 0.32
C ILE A 171 9.51 10.23 -0.89
N ALA A 172 9.54 8.92 -0.62
CA ALA A 172 9.61 7.89 -1.66
C ALA A 172 8.43 7.93 -2.64
N GLN A 173 7.22 8.23 -2.17
CA GLN A 173 6.01 8.30 -2.99
C GLN A 173 6.01 9.52 -3.93
N LEU A 174 6.49 10.68 -3.46
CA LEU A 174 6.67 11.84 -4.35
C LEU A 174 7.73 11.53 -5.41
N ARG A 175 8.85 10.89 -5.02
CA ARG A 175 9.88 10.47 -5.98
C ARG A 175 9.37 9.44 -6.99
N PHE A 176 8.44 8.58 -6.58
CA PHE A 176 7.75 7.67 -7.48
C PHE A 176 6.94 8.47 -8.52
N TRP A 177 6.08 9.39 -8.09
CA TRP A 177 5.25 10.18 -9.00
C TRP A 177 6.04 11.09 -9.93
N MET A 178 7.16 11.66 -9.47
CA MET A 178 8.03 12.49 -10.32
C MET A 178 8.73 11.71 -11.44
N GLN A 179 8.71 10.37 -11.43
CA GLN A 179 9.14 9.56 -12.57
C GLN A 179 8.10 9.52 -13.70
N ALA A 180 6.84 9.88 -13.43
CA ALA A 180 5.79 9.93 -14.45
C ALA A 180 6.00 11.10 -15.42
N THR A 181 6.69 12.15 -14.97
CA THR A 181 6.96 13.39 -15.70
C THR A 181 8.33 13.39 -16.38
N ALA A 182 9.12 12.33 -16.18
CA ALA A 182 10.48 12.19 -16.69
C ALA A 182 10.52 11.53 -18.07
#